data_AF-A0A3M1WML3-F1
#
_entry.id   AF-A0A3M1WML3-F1
#
_cell.length_a   1.000
_cell.length_b   1.000
_cell.length_c   1.000
_cell.angle_alpha   90.00
_cell.angle_beta   90.00
_cell.angle_gamma   90.00
#
_symmetry.space_group_name_H-M   'P 1'
#
loop_
_entity.id
_entity.type
_entity.pdbx_description
1 polymer ?
#
loop_
_entity_poly.entity_id
_entity_poly.type
_entity_poly.pdbx_seq_one_letter_code
_entity_poly.pdbx_strand_id
1 'polypeptide(L)' 'MIQVGIIGGAGYTAGELIRILLRHPGARLAWVHSRSQAGEPLAAVHQDLVGETELC' A
#
# COMPACT_ATOMS: atom_id res chain seq x y z
N MET A 1 -18.13 -1.49 -1.03
CA MET A 1 -16.72 -1.25 -0.67
C MET A 1 -15.97 -0.89 -1.94
N ILE A 2 -15.32 0.26 -1.98
CA ILE A 2 -14.58 0.76 -3.15
C ILE A 2 -13.24 0.01 -3.24
N GLN A 3 -12.90 -0.51 -4.42
CA GLN A 3 -11.60 -1.12 -4.66
C GLN A 3 -10.63 -0.05 -5.15
N VAL A 4 -9.48 0.05 -4.48
CA VAL A 4 -8.48 1.07 -4.76
C VAL A 4 -7.19 0.42 -5.26
N GLY A 5 -6.67 0.93 -6.36
CA GLY A 5 -5.33 0.62 -6.86
C GLY A 5 -4.42 1.84 -6.77
N ILE A 6 -3.14 1.65 -6.43
CA ILE A 6 -2.16 2.74 -6.32
C ILE A 6 -1.05 2.54 -7.34
N ILE A 7 -0.79 3.54 -8.17
CA ILE A 7 0.41 3.61 -9.03
C ILE A 7 1.40 4.55 -8.37
N GLY A 8 2.65 4.10 -8.21
CA GLY A 8 3.69 4.86 -7.51
C GLY A 8 3.80 4.50 -6.03
N GLY A 9 3.62 3.21 -5.70
CA GLY A 9 3.55 2.70 -4.33
C GLY A 9 4.74 3.02 -3.43
N ALA A 10 5.91 3.35 -3.98
CA ALA A 10 7.11 3.63 -3.21
C ALA A 10 7.22 5.07 -2.68
N GLY A 11 6.34 5.98 -3.08
CA GLY A 11 6.38 7.37 -2.61
C GLY A 11 5.86 7.53 -1.17
N TYR A 12 6.34 8.53 -0.43
CA TYR A 12 5.88 8.79 0.94
C TYR A 12 4.38 9.07 1.02
N THR A 13 3.82 9.78 0.05
CA THR A 13 2.36 10.00 -0.05
C THR A 13 1.61 8.68 -0.25
N ALA A 14 2.19 7.73 -0.98
CA ALA A 14 1.59 6.41 -1.15
C ALA A 14 1.60 5.63 0.17
N GLY A 15 2.69 5.70 0.95
CA GLY A 15 2.76 5.11 2.29
C GLY A 15 1.63 5.60 3.21
N GLU A 16 1.43 6.92 3.30
CA GLU A 16 0.34 7.47 4.10
C GLU A 16 -1.06 7.07 3.58
N LEU A 17 -1.25 7.08 2.25
CA LEU A 17 -2.51 6.65 1.65
C LEU A 17 -2.79 5.16 1.96
N ILE A 18 -1.77 4.30 1.90
CA ILE A 18 -1.88 2.88 2.25
C ILE A 18 -2.30 2.74 3.71
N ARG A 19 -1.63 3.46 4.63
CA ARG A 19 -1.94 3.41 6.07
C ARG A 19 -3.39 3.80 6.36
N ILE A 20 -3.93 4.78 5.66
CA ILE A 20 -5.35 5.17 5.75
C ILE A 20 -6.25 4.06 5.19
N LEU A 21 -5.97 3.58 3.96
CA LEU A 21 -6.81 2.62 3.26
C LEU A 21 -6.88 1.25 3.96
N LEU A 22 -5.80 0.81 4.62
CA LEU A 22 -5.79 -0.45 5.39
C LEU A 22 -6.82 -0.45 6.52
N ARG A 23 -7.21 0.72 7.03
CA ARG A 23 -8.16 0.87 8.14
C ARG A 23 -9.50 1.49 7.73
N HIS A 24 -9.71 1.74 6.44
CA HIS A 24 -10.88 2.47 5.96
C HIS A 24 -12.09 1.55 5.74
N PRO A 25 -13.24 1.74 6.43
CA PRO A 25 -14.37 0.79 6.37
C PRO A 25 -15.07 0.74 5.01
N GLY A 26 -14.97 1.83 4.23
CA GLY A 26 -15.62 1.95 2.92
C GLY A 26 -14.76 1.53 1.73
N ALA A 27 -13.46 1.25 1.93
CA ALA A 27 -12.51 1.04 0.85
C ALA A 27 -11.58 -0.14 1.15
N ARG A 28 -11.09 -0.79 0.10
CA ARG A 28 -10.10 -1.85 0.21
C ARG A 28 -8.98 -1.60 -0.79
N LEU A 29 -7.75 -1.61 -0.30
CA LEU A 29 -6.57 -1.64 -1.14
C LEU A 29 -6.51 -2.98 -1.87
N ALA A 30 -6.63 -2.95 -3.19
CA ALA A 30 -6.68 -4.14 -4.03
C ALA A 30 -5.30 -4.51 -4.59
N TRP A 31 -4.52 -3.50 -4.99
CA TRP A 31 -3.17 -3.67 -5.51
C TRP A 31 -2.38 -2.37 -5.41
N VAL A 32 -1.06 -2.52 -5.36
CA VAL A 32 -0.10 -1.41 -5.45
C VAL A 32 0.88 -1.74 -6.57
N HIS A 33 1.28 -0.71 -7.33
CA HIS A 33 2.22 -0.84 -8.41
C HIS A 33 3.40 0.10 -8.22
N SER A 34 4.61 -0.42 -8.35
CA SER A 34 5.86 0.31 -8.34
C SER A 34 6.76 -0.17 -9.47
N ARG A 35 7.49 0.75 -10.11
CA ARG A 35 8.51 0.39 -11.11
C ARG A 35 9.84 -0.01 -10.46
N SER A 36 10.23 0.68 -9.39
CA SER A 36 11.54 0.49 -8.74
C SER A 36 11.52 -0.56 -7.63
N GLN A 37 10.34 -0.87 -7.09
CA GLN A 37 10.14 -1.79 -5.96
C GLN A 37 9.10 -2.88 -6.33
N ALA A 38 9.15 -3.39 -7.57
CA ALA A 38 8.17 -4.37 -8.02
C ALA A 38 8.37 -5.72 -7.33
N GLY A 39 7.32 -6.25 -6.70
CA GLY A 39 7.34 -7.55 -6.02
C GLY A 39 7.91 -7.51 -4.59
N GLU A 40 8.46 -6.38 -4.16
CA GLU A 40 8.88 -6.17 -2.78
C GLU A 40 7.66 -5.99 -1.87
N PRO A 41 7.63 -6.58 -0.68
CA PRO A 41 6.55 -6.33 0.29
C PRO A 41 6.41 -4.83 0.59
N LEU A 42 5.17 -4.34 0.78
CA LEU A 42 4.94 -2.94 1.12
C LEU A 42 5.71 -2.52 2.39
N ALA A 43 5.83 -3.43 3.36
CA ALA A 43 6.59 -3.22 4.59
C ALA A 43 8.11 -3.05 4.37
N ALA A 44 8.66 -3.56 3.27
CA ALA A 44 10.07 -3.35 2.90
C ALA A 44 10.32 -1.91 2.43
N VAL A 45 9.29 -1.26 1.86
CA VAL A 45 9.35 0.13 1.38
C VAL A 45 8.88 1.12 2.45
N HIS A 46 7.83 0.76 3.20
CA HIS A 46 7.22 1.55 4.27
C HIS A 46 7.26 0.73 5.58
N GLN A 47 8.33 0.91 6.37
CA GLN A 47 8.62 0.06 7.54
C GLN A 47 7.56 0.12 8.65
N ASP A 48 6.75 1.18 8.68
CA ASP A 48 5.62 1.33 9.61
C ASP A 48 4.45 0.40 9.29
N LEU A 49 4.45 -0.25 8.11
CA LEU A 49 3.43 -1.22 7.70
C LEU A 49 3.78 -2.68 8.06
N VAL A 50 4.89 -2.93 8.76
CA VAL A 50 5.27 -4.29 9.19
C VAL A 50 4.15 -4.92 10.02
N GLY A 51 3.64 -6.06 9.54
CA GLY A 51 2.54 -6.80 10.19
C GLY A 51 1.14 -6.23 9.95
N GLU A 52 1.00 -5.12 9.24
CA GLU A 52 -0.32 -4.54 8.90
C GLU A 52 -0.88 -5.12 7.59
N THR A 53 -0.03 -5.61 6.68
CA THR A 53 -0.44 -6.16 5.38
C THR A 53 0.58 -7.10 4.75
N GLU A 54 0.10 -8.04 3.93
CA GLU A 54 0.89 -9.00 3.14
C GLU A 54 1.00 -8.59 1.65
N LEU A 55 0.58 -7.38 1.31
CA LEU A 55 0.65 -6.88 -0.07
C LEU A 55 2.08 -6.53 -0.48
N CYS A 56 2.36 -6.69 -1.78
CA CYS A 56 3.58 -6.26 -2.47
C CYS A 56 3.25 -5.16 -3.50
#